data_AF-A0A7S4RGB1-F1
#
_entry.id   AF-A0A7S4RGB1-F1
#
_cell.length_a   1.000
_cell.length_b   1.000
_cell.length_c   1.000
_cell.angle_alpha   90.00
_cell.angle_beta   90.00
_cell.angle_gamma   90.00
#
_symmetry.space_group_name_H-M   'P 1'
#
loop_
_entity.id
_entity.type
_entity.pdbx_description
1 polymer ?
#
loop_
_entity_poly.entity_id
_entity_poly.type
_entity_poly.pdbx_seq_one_letter_code
_entity_poly.pdbx_strand_id
1 'polypeptide(L)'
;MKYTIIAALVASATAFTAPKVEIPSAVKAAVAGAAVTAGVAVSPAFAGDVGAGEQVFNANCAACHAGGQNVIMPEKTLEKDALEQYLAGGRNEKAVMTQVTNGKNAMPAFGGRLSDEDIANVATYVITTSEAGWDE
;
A
#
# COMPACT_ATOMS: atom_id res chain seq x y z
N MET A 1 -12.96 -12.55 53.20
CA MET A 1 -11.59 -12.00 53.21
C MET A 1 -11.49 -11.07 52.02
N LYS A 2 -11.16 -9.79 52.27
CA LYS A 2 -11.16 -8.70 51.29
C LYS A 2 -9.78 -8.67 50.63
N TYR A 3 -9.72 -8.84 49.31
CA TYR A 3 -8.49 -8.60 48.54
C TYR A 3 -8.74 -7.44 47.58
N THR A 4 -8.39 -6.26 48.06
CA THR A 4 -8.28 -5.04 47.26
C THR A 4 -6.89 -5.06 46.62
N ILE A 5 -6.82 -5.28 45.30
CA ILE A 5 -5.58 -5.11 44.54
C ILE A 5 -5.72 -3.84 43.71
N ILE A 6 -4.81 -2.92 43.97
CA ILE A 6 -4.73 -1.56 43.48
C ILE A 6 -4.21 -1.59 42.04
N ALA A 7 -4.94 -0.93 41.14
CA ALA A 7 -4.50 -0.63 39.79
C ALA A 7 -3.32 0.35 39.82
N ALA A 8 -2.16 -0.06 39.30
CA ALA A 8 -1.03 0.81 39.06
C ALA A 8 -0.96 1.13 37.55
N LEU A 9 -1.50 2.29 37.19
CA LEU A 9 -1.28 2.95 35.90
C LEU A 9 0.14 3.51 35.88
N VAL A 10 1.01 2.90 35.08
CA VAL A 10 2.31 3.48 34.70
C VAL A 10 2.20 3.94 33.25
N ALA A 11 1.87 5.22 33.08
CA ALA A 11 1.93 5.90 31.79
C ALA A 11 3.36 6.39 31.56
N SER A 12 4.12 5.67 30.74
CA SER A 12 5.43 6.11 30.26
C SER A 12 5.25 6.76 28.88
N ALA A 13 5.09 8.09 28.87
CA ALA A 13 5.14 8.89 27.66
C ALA A 13 6.60 9.14 27.28
N THR A 14 7.15 8.35 26.36
CA THR A 14 8.42 8.65 25.72
C THR A 14 8.16 9.62 24.57
N ALA A 15 8.61 10.85 24.72
CA ALA A 15 8.60 11.87 23.68
C ALA A 15 9.49 11.43 22.51
N PHE A 16 8.88 11.27 21.34
CA PHE A 16 9.57 10.98 20.09
C PHE A 16 10.12 12.30 19.53
N THR A 17 11.41 12.57 19.76
CA THR A 17 12.12 13.67 19.07
C THR A 17 12.38 13.24 17.63
N ALA A 18 11.73 13.90 16.68
CA ALA A 18 12.01 13.75 15.25
C ALA A 18 13.40 14.31 14.91
N PRO A 19 14.19 13.64 14.05
CA PRO A 19 15.46 14.17 13.59
C PRO A 19 15.22 15.34 12.62
N LYS A 20 15.92 16.44 12.87
CA LYS A 20 15.98 17.59 11.97
C LYS A 20 16.84 17.23 10.76
N VAL A 21 16.20 16.97 9.62
CA VAL A 21 16.90 16.75 8.34
C VAL A 21 17.44 18.10 7.86
N GLU A 22 18.75 18.28 7.99
CA GLU A 22 19.47 19.40 7.39
C GLU A 22 19.62 19.14 5.89
N ILE A 23 18.91 19.94 5.08
CA ILE A 23 19.04 19.92 3.62
C ILE A 23 20.31 20.71 3.25
N PRO A 24 21.33 20.10 2.62
CA PRO A 24 22.50 20.83 2.18
C PRO A 24 22.14 21.80 1.06
N SER A 25 22.56 23.05 1.25
CA SER A 25 22.38 24.19 0.36
C SER A 25 23.25 24.06 -0.90
N ALA A 26 22.88 23.16 -1.81
CA ALA A 26 23.56 22.98 -3.08
C ALA A 26 22.59 22.70 -4.23
N VAL A 27 21.52 23.50 -4.34
CA VAL A 27 20.79 23.66 -5.60
C VAL A 27 21.14 25.04 -6.14
N LYS A 28 22.37 25.17 -6.63
CA LYS A 28 22.78 26.35 -7.41
C LYS A 28 22.24 26.17 -8.83
N ALA A 29 21.38 27.11 -9.20
CA ALA A 29 20.89 27.32 -10.54
C ALA A 29 22.02 27.31 -11.59
N ALA A 30 21.82 26.55 -12.66
CA ALA A 30 22.46 26.77 -13.95
C ALA A 30 21.34 26.87 -14.99
N VAL A 31 20.86 28.10 -15.19
CA VAL A 31 20.06 28.49 -16.35
C VAL A 31 21.02 28.95 -17.43
N ALA A 32 21.20 28.15 -18.49
CA ALA A 32 21.69 28.61 -19.78
C ALA A 32 21.39 27.56 -20.87
N GLY A 33 20.67 27.96 -21.92
CA GLY A 33 20.64 27.25 -23.20
C GLY A 33 19.26 26.76 -23.63
N ALA A 34 18.58 27.57 -24.44
CA ALA A 34 17.37 27.17 -25.15
C ALA A 34 17.68 26.10 -26.21
N ALA A 35 17.01 24.95 -26.11
CA ALA A 35 16.68 24.09 -27.24
C ALA A 35 15.25 23.59 -26.99
N VAL A 36 14.30 24.05 -27.80
CA VAL A 36 12.92 23.56 -27.79
C VAL A 36 12.94 22.19 -28.45
N THR A 37 13.22 21.15 -27.67
CA THR A 37 12.73 19.81 -27.97
C THR A 37 11.40 19.67 -27.23
N ALA A 38 10.35 19.28 -27.95
CA ALA A 38 9.05 19.00 -27.38
C ALA A 38 9.20 17.94 -26.29
N GLY A 39 9.25 18.38 -25.03
CA GLY A 39 9.34 17.52 -23.87
C GLY A 39 8.04 16.76 -23.73
N VAL A 40 8.05 15.47 -24.03
CA VAL A 40 7.04 14.55 -23.53
C VAL A 40 7.20 14.59 -22.01
N ALA A 41 6.26 15.22 -21.32
CA ALA A 41 6.16 15.14 -19.87
C ALA A 41 5.84 13.68 -19.53
N VAL A 42 6.88 12.91 -19.23
CA VAL A 42 6.73 11.61 -18.59
C VAL A 42 6.32 11.94 -17.15
N SER A 43 5.01 11.94 -16.89
CA SER A 43 4.51 11.97 -15.52
C SER A 43 5.18 10.84 -14.75
N PRO A 44 5.70 11.09 -13.53
CA PRO A 44 6.17 9.98 -12.70
C PRO A 44 5.01 9.01 -12.53
N ALA A 45 5.23 7.74 -12.87
CA ALA A 45 4.36 6.68 -12.41
C ALA A 45 4.41 6.75 -10.89
N PHE A 46 3.29 7.13 -10.26
CA PHE A 46 3.17 7.10 -8.82
C PHE A 46 3.32 5.64 -8.38
N ALA A 47 4.46 5.32 -7.78
CA ALA A 47 4.63 4.10 -7.01
C ALA A 47 3.97 4.36 -5.64
N GLY A 48 3.08 3.47 -5.22
CA GLY A 48 2.44 3.58 -3.90
C GLY A 48 3.45 3.38 -2.76
N ASP A 49 3.08 3.84 -1.58
CA ASP A 49 3.82 3.56 -0.34
C ASP A 49 3.38 2.20 0.24
N VAL A 50 4.33 1.26 0.35
CA VAL A 50 4.07 -0.10 0.84
C VAL A 50 3.56 -0.10 2.28
N GLY A 51 4.09 0.77 3.15
CA GLY A 51 3.72 0.81 4.57
C GLY A 51 2.32 1.41 4.79
N ALA A 52 1.95 2.42 4.02
CA ALA A 52 0.57 2.90 3.96
C ALA A 52 -0.35 1.83 3.35
N GLY A 53 0.11 1.13 2.32
CA GLY A 53 -0.60 0.04 1.65
C GLY A 53 -0.94 -1.10 2.60
N GLU A 54 0.00 -1.49 3.46
CA GLU A 54 -0.22 -2.49 4.51
C GLU A 54 -1.32 -2.07 5.48
N GLN A 55 -1.33 -0.80 5.93
CA GLN A 55 -2.38 -0.29 6.82
C GLN A 55 -3.76 -0.34 6.16
N VAL A 56 -3.84 0.07 4.89
CA VAL A 56 -5.08 -0.02 4.10
C VAL A 56 -5.50 -1.48 3.94
N PHE A 57 -4.57 -2.39 3.66
CA PHE A 57 -4.82 -3.82 3.51
C PHE A 57 -5.39 -4.43 4.79
N ASN A 58 -4.75 -4.17 5.93
CA ASN A 58 -5.19 -4.69 7.23
C ASN A 58 -6.60 -4.20 7.61
N ALA A 59 -6.91 -2.94 7.30
CA ALA A 59 -8.22 -2.35 7.60
C ALA A 59 -9.35 -2.83 6.67
N ASN A 60 -9.06 -3.16 5.41
CA ASN A 60 -10.09 -3.34 4.38
C ASN A 60 -10.09 -4.70 3.68
N CYS A 61 -8.95 -5.39 3.64
CA CYS A 61 -8.72 -6.53 2.75
C CYS A 61 -8.47 -7.83 3.52
N ALA A 62 -7.77 -7.74 4.65
CA ALA A 62 -7.30 -8.90 5.42
C ALA A 62 -8.43 -9.85 5.89
N ALA A 63 -9.65 -9.33 6.10
CA ALA A 63 -10.80 -10.16 6.46
C ALA A 63 -11.07 -11.31 5.46
N CYS A 64 -10.74 -11.10 4.18
CA CYS A 64 -10.85 -12.14 3.16
C CYS A 64 -9.50 -12.65 2.66
N HIS A 65 -8.45 -11.83 2.81
CA HIS A 65 -7.16 -12.03 2.16
C HIS A 65 -5.96 -12.14 3.12
N ALA A 66 -6.19 -12.40 4.40
CA ALA A 66 -5.11 -12.61 5.37
C ALA A 66 -4.12 -13.68 4.88
N GLY A 67 -2.81 -13.42 5.08
CA GLY A 67 -1.73 -14.29 4.63
C GLY A 67 -1.75 -14.54 3.12
N GLY A 68 -2.21 -13.59 2.32
CA GLY A 68 -2.31 -13.72 0.87
C GLY A 68 -3.43 -14.61 0.37
N GLN A 69 -4.23 -15.23 1.26
CA GLN A 69 -5.23 -16.21 0.85
C GLN A 69 -6.52 -15.58 0.30
N ASN A 70 -7.52 -16.42 0.02
CA ASN A 70 -8.85 -15.95 -0.33
C ASN A 70 -9.91 -16.89 0.26
N VAL A 71 -10.55 -16.45 1.33
CA VAL A 71 -11.53 -17.26 2.08
C VAL A 71 -12.81 -17.56 1.30
N ILE A 72 -13.11 -16.81 0.24
CA ILE A 72 -14.33 -16.97 -0.57
C ILE A 72 -14.04 -17.82 -1.82
N MET A 73 -12.88 -17.62 -2.45
CA MET A 73 -12.46 -18.32 -3.67
C MET A 73 -11.04 -18.87 -3.49
N PRO A 74 -10.86 -20.08 -2.93
CA PRO A 74 -9.56 -20.58 -2.48
C PRO A 74 -8.44 -20.64 -3.54
N GLU A 75 -8.79 -20.79 -4.82
CA GLU A 75 -7.81 -20.79 -5.93
C GLU A 75 -7.35 -19.40 -6.34
N LYS A 76 -8.08 -18.33 -5.96
CA LYS A 76 -7.83 -16.95 -6.38
C LYS A 76 -7.20 -16.14 -5.26
N THR A 77 -6.06 -16.62 -4.79
CA THR A 77 -5.24 -15.98 -3.76
C THR A 77 -4.54 -14.74 -4.32
N LEU A 78 -3.83 -14.03 -3.45
CA LEU A 78 -2.92 -12.93 -3.77
C LEU A 78 -1.47 -13.41 -3.93
N GLU A 79 -1.26 -14.72 -4.04
CA GLU A 79 0.04 -15.31 -4.36
C GLU A 79 0.44 -14.97 -5.79
N LYS A 80 1.75 -14.94 -6.05
CA LYS A 80 2.31 -14.58 -7.35
C LYS A 80 1.66 -15.32 -8.52
N ASP A 81 1.67 -16.64 -8.49
CA ASP A 81 1.16 -17.49 -9.57
C ASP A 81 -0.36 -17.31 -9.76
N ALA A 82 -1.11 -17.16 -8.65
CA ALA A 82 -2.55 -16.95 -8.69
C ALA A 82 -2.91 -15.59 -9.28
N LEU A 83 -2.16 -14.53 -8.93
CA LEU A 83 -2.34 -13.21 -9.53
C LEU A 83 -2.01 -13.22 -11.03
N GLU A 84 -0.94 -13.91 -11.44
CA GLU A 84 -0.59 -14.04 -12.86
C GLU A 84 -1.68 -14.76 -13.65
N GLN A 85 -2.28 -15.81 -13.09
CA GLN A 85 -3.28 -16.63 -13.75
C GLN A 85 -4.70 -16.04 -13.72
N TYR A 86 -5.13 -15.49 -12.58
CA TYR A 86 -6.55 -15.19 -12.33
C TYR A 86 -6.89 -13.70 -12.28
N LEU A 87 -5.91 -12.81 -12.05
CA LEU A 87 -6.14 -11.37 -12.08
C LEU A 87 -6.28 -10.91 -13.54
N ALA A 88 -7.36 -10.20 -13.84
CA ALA A 88 -7.57 -9.67 -15.19
C ALA A 88 -6.49 -8.63 -15.49
N GLY A 89 -5.66 -8.88 -16.51
CA GLY A 89 -4.51 -8.05 -16.83
C GLY A 89 -3.18 -8.53 -16.21
N GLY A 90 -3.19 -9.66 -15.49
CA GLY A 90 -2.01 -10.28 -14.89
C GLY A 90 -1.50 -9.56 -13.63
N ARG A 91 -0.37 -10.03 -13.09
CA ARG A 91 0.24 -9.51 -11.86
C ARG A 91 0.95 -8.18 -12.11
N ASN A 92 0.27 -7.07 -11.87
CA ASN A 92 0.83 -5.72 -11.84
C ASN A 92 -0.09 -4.77 -11.05
N GLU A 93 0.46 -3.65 -10.60
CA GLU A 93 -0.27 -2.69 -9.75
C GLU A 93 -1.55 -2.19 -10.43
N LYS A 94 -1.49 -1.85 -11.73
CA LYS A 94 -2.66 -1.35 -12.48
C LYS A 94 -3.83 -2.34 -12.47
N ALA A 95 -3.54 -3.63 -12.62
CA ALA A 95 -4.56 -4.68 -12.57
C ALA A 95 -5.17 -4.81 -11.17
N VAL A 96 -4.35 -4.73 -10.11
CA VAL A 96 -4.83 -4.75 -8.72
C VAL A 96 -5.68 -3.52 -8.44
N MET A 97 -5.21 -2.31 -8.78
CA MET A 97 -5.97 -1.07 -8.65
C MET A 97 -7.31 -1.18 -9.36
N THR A 98 -7.33 -1.66 -10.61
CA THR A 98 -8.57 -1.83 -11.38
C THR A 98 -9.56 -2.75 -10.67
N GLN A 99 -9.09 -3.87 -10.10
CA GLN A 99 -9.97 -4.81 -9.41
C GLN A 99 -10.43 -4.28 -8.04
N VAL A 100 -9.57 -3.56 -7.31
CA VAL A 100 -9.93 -2.91 -6.04
C VAL A 100 -10.96 -1.81 -6.27
N THR A 101 -10.74 -0.94 -7.26
CA THR A 101 -11.65 0.16 -7.60
C THR A 101 -13.04 -0.37 -7.98
N ASN A 102 -13.09 -1.38 -8.85
CA ASN A 102 -14.35 -1.83 -9.45
C ASN A 102 -14.99 -3.03 -8.75
N GLY A 103 -14.25 -3.74 -7.89
CA GLY A 103 -14.65 -5.04 -7.36
C GLY A 103 -14.73 -6.11 -8.45
N LYS A 104 -15.04 -7.34 -8.04
CA LYS A 104 -15.32 -8.46 -8.96
C LYS A 104 -16.07 -9.57 -8.23
N ASN A 105 -17.25 -9.94 -8.72
CA ASN A 105 -18.11 -10.96 -8.11
C ASN A 105 -18.35 -10.66 -6.62
N ALA A 106 -17.91 -11.53 -5.71
CA ALA A 106 -18.06 -11.36 -4.27
C ALA A 106 -17.10 -10.33 -3.66
N MET A 107 -16.02 -9.94 -4.36
CA MET A 107 -15.14 -8.87 -3.89
C MET A 107 -15.83 -7.51 -4.11
N PRO A 108 -16.09 -6.72 -3.05
CA PRO A 108 -16.76 -5.44 -3.18
C PRO A 108 -15.90 -4.42 -3.91
N ALA A 109 -16.54 -3.43 -4.53
CA ALA A 109 -15.86 -2.25 -5.06
C ALA A 109 -15.44 -1.32 -3.91
N PHE A 110 -14.22 -0.79 -4.01
CA PHE A 110 -13.68 0.21 -3.07
C PHE A 110 -13.54 1.60 -3.70
N GLY A 111 -13.81 1.75 -5.00
CA GLY A 111 -13.91 3.06 -5.65
C GLY A 111 -14.96 3.93 -4.94
N GLY A 112 -14.57 5.15 -4.60
CA GLY A 112 -15.40 6.10 -3.83
C GLY A 112 -15.50 5.81 -2.33
N ARG A 113 -14.91 4.70 -1.84
CA ARG A 113 -14.75 4.41 -0.41
C ARG A 113 -13.32 4.67 0.05
N LEU A 114 -12.35 4.32 -0.80
CA LEU A 114 -10.94 4.64 -0.63
C LEU A 114 -10.55 5.75 -1.61
N SER A 115 -9.53 6.53 -1.24
CA SER A 115 -8.92 7.49 -2.15
C SER A 115 -8.13 6.76 -3.25
N ASP A 116 -7.89 7.42 -4.38
CA ASP A 116 -7.05 6.86 -5.45
C ASP A 116 -5.62 6.57 -4.96
N GLU A 117 -5.13 7.37 -4.01
CA GLU A 117 -3.83 7.18 -3.35
C GLU A 117 -3.82 5.92 -2.48
N ASP A 118 -4.85 5.71 -1.65
CA ASP A 118 -4.95 4.48 -0.84
C ASP A 118 -5.05 3.23 -1.71
N ILE A 119 -5.76 3.32 -2.84
CA ILE A 119 -5.88 2.23 -3.82
C ILE A 119 -4.52 1.95 -4.48
N ALA A 120 -3.75 2.98 -4.80
CA ALA A 120 -2.39 2.81 -5.32
C ALA A 120 -1.48 2.16 -4.26
N ASN A 121 -1.51 2.66 -3.02
CA ASN A 121 -0.70 2.15 -1.91
C ASN A 121 -0.99 0.66 -1.65
N VAL A 122 -2.26 0.26 -1.54
CA VAL A 122 -2.61 -1.15 -1.32
C VAL A 122 -2.26 -2.03 -2.53
N ALA A 123 -2.34 -1.50 -3.75
CA ALA A 123 -1.92 -2.24 -4.94
C ALA A 123 -0.41 -2.49 -4.94
N THR A 124 0.40 -1.50 -4.59
CA THR A 124 1.85 -1.65 -4.42
C THR A 124 2.16 -2.67 -3.32
N TYR A 125 1.51 -2.57 -2.15
CA TYR A 125 1.68 -3.56 -1.07
C TYR A 125 1.39 -4.99 -1.55
N VAL A 126 0.24 -5.25 -2.20
CA VAL A 126 -0.10 -6.60 -2.69
C VAL A 126 0.94 -7.12 -3.68
N ILE A 127 1.42 -6.28 -4.60
CA ILE A 127 2.42 -6.69 -5.61
C ILE A 127 3.77 -6.97 -4.96
N THR A 128 4.21 -6.15 -4.01
CA THR A 128 5.47 -6.35 -3.27
C THR A 128 5.39 -7.60 -2.39
N THR A 129 4.33 -7.77 -1.62
CA THR A 129 4.18 -8.91 -0.70
C THR A 129 3.98 -10.23 -1.46
N SER A 130 3.30 -10.21 -2.60
CA SER A 130 3.20 -11.40 -3.47
C SER A 130 4.54 -11.85 -4.06
N GLU A 131 5.52 -10.94 -4.22
CA GLU A 131 6.88 -11.31 -4.63
C GLU A 131 7.68 -11.89 -3.45
N ALA A 132 7.38 -11.48 -2.23
CA ALA A 132 8.01 -11.97 -1.00
C ALA A 132 7.42 -13.30 -0.49
N GLY A 133 6.21 -13.68 -0.90
CA GLY A 133 5.58 -14.97 -0.57
C GLY A 133 4.70 -14.98 0.68
N TRP A 134 4.23 -13.82 1.16
CA TRP A 134 3.26 -13.70 2.27
C TRP A 134 3.64 -14.38 3.62
N ASP A 135 4.94 -14.56 3.90
CA ASP A 135 5.50 -15.27 5.08
C ASP A 135 5.38 -14.55 6.46
N GLU A 136 4.30 -13.81 6.73
CA GLU A 136 4.07 -13.14 8.03
C GLU A 136 2.94 -13.75 8.88
#